data_AF-A0A3R6B0G4-F1
#
_entry.id   AF-A0A3R6B0G4-F1
#
_cell.length_a   1.000
_cell.length_b   1.000
_cell.length_c   1.000
_cell.angle_alpha   90.00
_cell.angle_beta   90.00
_cell.angle_gamma   90.00
#
_symmetry.space_group_name_H-M   'P 1'
#
loop_
_entity.id
_entity.type
_entity.pdbx_description
1 polymer ?
#
loop_
_entity_poly.entity_id
_entity_poly.type
_entity_poly.pdbx_seq_one_letter_code
_entity_poly.pdbx_strand_id
1 'polypeptide(L)'
;MELRWLPFASEQLRADMQYVVDNFGEITAKKSLRRILDKVNELRKNPDIGIWDKKFSSDGIKVRHLNIGPNMVFYLIDRYEVVVIAVMHCKQSSYVINRAIRYALKNFFES
;
A
#
# COMPACT_ATOMS: atom_id res chain seq x y z
N MET A 1 -10.61 13.51 0.57
CA MET A 1 -10.96 12.16 1.06
C MET A 1 -10.14 11.87 2.30
N GLU A 2 -10.72 11.12 3.23
CA GLU A 2 -9.95 10.63 4.38
C GLU A 2 -9.01 9.49 3.96
N LEU A 3 -7.94 9.31 4.72
CA LEU A 3 -6.95 8.25 4.48
C LEU A 3 -6.96 7.29 5.65
N ARG A 4 -7.26 6.03 5.38
CA ARG A 4 -7.24 4.94 6.35
C ARG A 4 -6.21 3.90 5.94
N TRP A 5 -5.42 3.44 6.91
CA TRP A 5 -4.50 2.33 6.72
C TRP A 5 -5.10 1.09 7.37
N LEU A 6 -5.15 -0.04 6.66
CA LEU A 6 -5.43 -1.30 7.32
C LEU A 6 -4.28 -1.64 8.28
N PRO A 7 -4.55 -2.32 9.42
CA PRO A 7 -3.50 -2.76 10.34
C PRO A 7 -2.39 -3.53 9.63
N PHE A 8 -2.76 -4.46 8.74
CA PHE A 8 -1.84 -5.23 7.92
C PHE A 8 -0.89 -4.34 7.10
N ALA A 9 -1.40 -3.30 6.43
CA ALA A 9 -0.57 -2.38 5.65
C ALA A 9 0.41 -1.58 6.53
N SER A 10 -0.04 -1.18 7.72
CA SER A 10 0.79 -0.45 8.69
C SER A 10 1.92 -1.32 9.23
N GLU A 11 1.64 -2.59 9.51
CA GLU A 11 2.64 -3.57 9.94
C GLU A 11 3.66 -3.87 8.85
N GLN A 12 3.22 -4.03 7.60
CA GLN A 12 4.11 -4.21 6.45
C GLN A 12 5.05 -3.02 6.28
N LEU A 13 4.52 -1.78 6.32
CA LEU A 13 5.33 -0.58 6.22
C LEU A 13 6.37 -0.53 7.36
N ARG A 14 5.99 -0.89 8.58
CA ARG A 14 6.92 -0.94 9.71
C ARG A 14 8.03 -1.97 9.49
N ALA A 15 7.68 -3.18 9.05
CA ALA A 15 8.65 -4.24 8.77
C ALA A 15 9.61 -3.85 7.63
N ASP A 16 9.09 -3.27 6.55
CA ASP A 16 9.90 -2.77 5.44
C ASP A 16 10.86 -1.67 5.90
N MET A 17 10.41 -0.73 6.74
CA MET A 17 11.28 0.32 7.27
C MET A 17 12.34 -0.24 8.22
N GLN A 18 12.00 -1.22 9.05
CA GLN A 18 12.99 -1.89 9.91
C GLN A 18 14.07 -2.57 9.07
N TYR A 19 13.69 -3.29 8.02
CA TYR A 19 14.66 -3.87 7.08
C TYR A 19 15.58 -2.80 6.49
N VAL A 20 15.04 -1.63 6.12
CA VAL A 20 15.87 -0.54 5.59
C VAL A 20 16.81 0.02 6.65
N VAL A 21 16.39 0.14 7.90
CA VAL A 21 17.27 0.55 9.02
C VAL A 21 18.42 -0.45 9.15
N ASP A 22 18.11 -1.74 9.21
CA ASP A 22 19.09 -2.81 9.49
C ASP A 22 20.14 -2.94 8.39
N ASN A 23 19.79 -2.63 7.12
CA ASN A 23 20.66 -2.85 5.97
C ASN A 23 21.25 -1.56 5.38
N PHE A 24 20.61 -0.40 5.57
CA PHE A 24 20.97 0.85 4.90
C PHE A 24 20.98 2.08 5.82
N GLY A 25 20.71 1.88 7.12
CA GLY A 25 20.75 2.93 8.14
C GLY A 25 19.50 3.78 8.26
N GLU A 26 19.36 4.42 9.42
CA GLU A 26 18.16 5.14 9.84
C GLU A 26 17.82 6.35 8.94
N ILE A 27 18.83 7.07 8.45
CA ILE A 27 18.62 8.23 7.56
C ILE A 27 17.95 7.78 6.25
N THR A 28 18.37 6.64 5.70
CA THR A 28 17.80 6.07 4.49
C THR A 28 16.35 5.63 4.74
N ALA A 29 16.09 4.95 5.86
CA ALA A 29 14.75 4.53 6.25
C ALA A 29 13.80 5.73 6.39
N LYS A 30 14.22 6.79 7.09
CA LYS A 30 13.44 8.03 7.26
C LYS A 30 13.08 8.69 5.92
N LYS A 31 14.02 8.75 4.98
CA LYS A 31 13.78 9.29 3.62
C LYS A 31 12.78 8.42 2.85
N SER A 32 12.92 7.10 2.92
CA SER A 32 12.02 6.15 2.26
C SER A 32 10.59 6.26 2.83
N LEU A 33 10.45 6.27 4.15
CA LEU A 33 9.17 6.44 4.83
C LEU A 33 8.50 7.75 4.43
N ARG A 34 9.24 8.87 4.48
CA ARG A 34 8.71 10.17 4.09
C ARG A 34 8.19 10.15 2.65
N ARG A 35 8.95 9.59 1.70
CA ARG A 35 8.54 9.49 0.30
C ARG A 35 7.24 8.68 0.13
N ILE A 36 7.09 7.59 0.87
CA ILE A 36 5.85 6.80 0.86
C ILE A 36 4.69 7.63 1.42
N LEU A 37 4.84 8.20 2.61
CA LEU A 37 3.78 8.96 3.26
C LEU A 37 3.35 10.19 2.45
N ASP A 38 4.29 10.94 1.88
CA ASP A 38 4.00 12.09 1.03
C ASP A 38 3.16 11.68 -0.19
N LYS A 39 3.54 10.59 -0.86
CA LYS A 39 2.79 10.07 -2.02
C LYS A 39 1.43 9.51 -1.68
N VAL A 40 1.29 8.81 -0.55
CA VAL A 40 -0.02 8.33 -0.10
C VAL A 40 -0.91 9.51 0.31
N ASN A 41 -0.36 10.58 0.92
CA ASN A 41 -1.12 11.76 1.28
C ASN A 41 -1.70 12.52 0.06
N GLU A 42 -1.03 12.46 -1.10
CA GLU A 42 -1.58 13.02 -2.36
C GLU A 42 -2.91 12.38 -2.75
N LEU A 43 -3.17 11.12 -2.37
CA LEU A 43 -4.42 10.41 -2.65
C LEU A 43 -5.64 11.09 -2.01
N ARG A 44 -5.46 11.86 -0.93
CA ARG A 44 -6.56 12.63 -0.31
C ARG A 44 -7.19 13.62 -1.30
N LYS A 45 -6.41 14.12 -2.26
CA LYS A 45 -6.83 15.08 -3.29
C LYS A 45 -7.09 14.39 -4.62
N ASN A 46 -6.22 13.45 -5.00
CA ASN A 46 -6.25 12.78 -6.30
C ASN A 46 -6.26 11.25 -6.12
N PRO A 47 -7.39 10.66 -5.69
CA PRO A 47 -7.46 9.24 -5.34
C PRO A 47 -7.33 8.31 -6.57
N ASP A 48 -7.56 8.80 -7.78
CA ASP A 48 -7.54 7.99 -9.01
C ASP A 48 -6.18 7.92 -9.71
N ILE A 49 -5.12 8.51 -9.15
CA ILE A 49 -3.78 8.56 -9.80
C ILE A 49 -3.08 7.20 -9.88
N GLY A 50 -3.51 6.22 -9.08
CA GLY A 50 -2.92 4.89 -9.05
C GLY A 50 -3.32 4.03 -10.25
N ILE A 51 -2.44 3.09 -10.58
CA ILE A 51 -2.62 2.14 -11.68
C ILE A 51 -3.70 1.12 -11.28
N TRP A 52 -4.70 0.93 -12.13
CA TRP A 52 -5.79 -0.01 -11.86
C TRP A 52 -5.35 -1.48 -12.00
N ASP A 53 -5.43 -2.24 -10.90
CA ASP A 53 -5.17 -3.67 -10.88
C ASP A 53 -6.45 -4.47 -11.12
N LYS A 54 -6.74 -4.74 -12.40
CA LYS A 54 -7.91 -5.57 -12.80
C LYS A 54 -7.92 -6.94 -12.11
N LYS A 55 -6.74 -7.52 -11.88
CA LYS A 55 -6.57 -8.84 -11.24
C LYS A 55 -7.14 -8.92 -9.82
N PHE A 56 -7.08 -7.82 -9.09
CA PHE A 56 -7.54 -7.74 -7.70
C PHE A 56 -8.86 -6.99 -7.55
N SER A 57 -9.44 -6.56 -8.67
CA SER A 57 -10.70 -5.82 -8.71
C SER A 57 -11.88 -6.74 -8.96
N SER A 58 -13.07 -6.29 -8.54
CA SER A 58 -14.37 -6.91 -8.79
C SER A 58 -15.41 -5.83 -9.12
N ASP A 59 -16.65 -6.22 -9.44
CA ASP A 59 -17.70 -5.29 -9.89
C ASP A 59 -18.04 -4.18 -8.89
N GLY A 60 -17.73 -4.36 -7.60
CA GLY A 60 -17.91 -3.33 -6.58
C GLY A 60 -16.64 -2.58 -6.19
N ILE A 61 -15.45 -3.07 -6.59
CA ILE A 61 -14.19 -2.70 -5.93
C ILE A 61 -13.06 -2.58 -6.94
N LYS A 62 -12.45 -1.39 -6.97
CA LYS A 62 -11.31 -1.10 -7.82
C LYS A 62 -10.05 -0.96 -6.98
N VAL A 63 -9.21 -1.99 -7.02
CA VAL A 63 -7.88 -1.95 -6.41
C VAL A 63 -6.92 -1.21 -7.32
N ARG A 64 -6.11 -0.32 -6.76
CA ARG A 64 -5.07 0.43 -7.46
C ARG A 64 -3.74 0.29 -6.74
N HIS A 65 -2.64 0.55 -7.44
CA HIS A 65 -1.34 0.71 -6.81
C HIS A 65 -0.59 1.98 -7.24
N LEU A 66 0.22 2.50 -6.33
CA LEU A 66 1.26 3.49 -6.61
C LEU A 66 2.62 2.80 -6.65
N ASN A 67 3.44 3.17 -7.63
CA ASN A 67 4.87 2.83 -7.66
C ASN A 67 5.67 3.98 -7.02
N ILE A 68 6.32 3.71 -5.89
CA ILE A 68 7.06 4.70 -5.09
C ILE A 68 8.49 4.19 -4.89
N GLY A 69 9.34 4.44 -5.89
CA GLY A 69 10.70 3.90 -5.90
C GLY A 69 10.65 2.36 -5.93
N PRO A 70 11.29 1.66 -4.98
CA PRO A 70 11.23 0.21 -4.93
C PRO A 70 9.98 -0.31 -4.20
N ASN A 71 9.08 0.56 -3.73
CA ASN A 71 7.89 0.15 -2.98
C ASN A 71 6.62 0.32 -3.83
N MET A 72 5.66 -0.56 -3.61
CA MET A 72 4.32 -0.53 -4.16
C MET A 72 3.33 -0.37 -3.02
N VAL A 73 2.41 0.58 -3.16
CA VAL A 73 1.32 0.78 -2.19
C VAL A 73 0.02 0.45 -2.87
N PHE A 74 -0.66 -0.59 -2.40
CA PHE A 74 -1.97 -0.99 -2.88
C PHE A 74 -3.07 -0.34 -2.05
N TYR A 75 -4.08 0.18 -2.72
CA TYR A 75 -5.20 0.86 -2.07
C TYR A 75 -6.49 0.70 -2.86
N LEU A 76 -7.61 1.01 -2.22
CA LEU A 76 -8.93 1.11 -2.84
C LEU A 76 -9.65 2.36 -2.33
N ILE A 77 -10.76 2.70 -2.99
CA ILE A 77 -11.66 3.76 -2.55
C ILE A 77 -12.91 3.09 -1.98
N ASP A 78 -13.23 3.38 -0.72
CA ASP A 78 -14.49 2.98 -0.08
C ASP A 78 -15.26 4.24 0.32
N ARG A 79 -16.36 4.51 -0.40
CA ARG A 79 -17.19 5.72 -0.27
C ARG A 79 -16.35 7.01 -0.34
N TYR A 80 -16.01 7.61 0.80
CA TYR A 80 -15.27 8.88 0.91
C TYR A 80 -13.85 8.70 1.47
N GLU A 81 -13.40 7.45 1.61
CA GLU A 81 -12.08 7.09 2.14
C GLU A 81 -11.20 6.42 1.10
N VAL A 82 -9.92 6.79 1.12
CA VAL A 82 -8.85 6.01 0.51
C VAL A 82 -8.35 5.02 1.57
N VAL A 83 -8.45 3.73 1.26
CA VAL A 83 -8.06 2.65 2.15
C VAL A 83 -6.78 2.02 1.63
N VAL A 84 -5.66 2.21 2.34
CA VAL A 84 -4.39 1.55 2.05
C VAL A 84 -4.45 0.13 2.57
N ILE A 85 -4.38 -0.84 1.66
CA ILE A 85 -4.59 -2.26 1.98
C ILE A 85 -3.29 -3.06 2.11
N ALA A 86 -2.21 -2.64 1.43
CA ALA A 86 -0.91 -3.28 1.54
C ALA A 86 0.24 -2.35 1.12
N VAL A 87 1.42 -2.57 1.69
CA VAL A 87 2.70 -1.99 1.25
C VAL A 87 3.69 -3.11 0.99
N MET A 88 4.35 -3.07 -0.16
CA MET A 88 5.15 -4.18 -0.66
C MET A 88 6.40 -3.69 -1.37
N HIS A 89 7.52 -4.40 -1.22
CA HIS A 89 8.71 -4.15 -2.04
C HIS A 89 8.57 -4.77 -3.45
N CYS A 90 9.04 -4.09 -4.50
CA CYS A 90 8.90 -4.49 -5.90
C CYS A 90 9.63 -5.79 -6.27
N LYS A 91 10.64 -6.17 -5.48
CA LYS A 91 11.37 -7.44 -5.62
C LYS A 91 10.63 -8.64 -5.05
N GLN A 92 9.50 -8.46 -4.36
CA GLN A 92 8.72 -9.60 -3.89
C GLN A 92 8.13 -10.36 -5.08
N SER A 93 8.10 -11.69 -4.98
CA SER A 93 7.55 -12.52 -6.05
C SER A 93 6.06 -12.23 -6.23
N SER A 94 5.56 -12.42 -7.46
CA SER A 94 4.14 -12.27 -7.74
C SER A 94 3.26 -13.16 -6.86
N TYR A 95 3.76 -14.34 -6.44
CA TYR A 95 3.07 -15.23 -5.51
C TYR A 95 2.84 -14.56 -4.15
N VAL A 96 3.89 -13.97 -3.56
CA VAL A 96 3.81 -13.29 -2.26
C VAL A 96 2.89 -12.07 -2.36
N ILE A 97 3.01 -11.29 -3.44
CA ILE A 97 2.13 -10.14 -3.70
C ILE A 97 0.66 -10.56 -3.78
N ASN A 98 0.35 -11.58 -4.57
CA ASN A 98 -1.02 -12.09 -4.70
C ASN A 98 -1.58 -12.56 -3.36
N ARG A 99 -0.78 -13.27 -2.56
CA ARG A 99 -1.22 -13.81 -1.27
C ARG A 99 -1.52 -12.68 -0.28
N ALA A 100 -0.64 -11.68 -0.18
CA ALA A 100 -0.81 -10.55 0.72
C ALA A 100 -2.04 -9.71 0.36
N ILE A 101 -2.23 -9.37 -0.92
CA ILE A 101 -3.38 -8.57 -1.36
C ILE A 101 -4.68 -9.33 -1.14
N ARG A 102 -4.75 -10.64 -1.47
CA ARG A 102 -5.95 -11.45 -1.22
C ARG A 102 -6.25 -11.56 0.27
N TYR A 103 -5.23 -11.71 1.11
CA TYR A 103 -5.40 -11.70 2.56
C TYR A 103 -5.97 -10.37 3.06
N ALA A 104 -5.38 -9.24 2.64
CA ALA A 104 -5.86 -7.92 3.03
C ALA A 104 -7.31 -7.67 2.60
N LEU A 105 -7.65 -8.02 1.35
CA LEU A 105 -9.00 -7.88 0.82
C LEU A 105 -10.01 -8.75 1.57
N LYS A 106 -9.67 -10.02 1.86
CA LYS A 106 -10.55 -10.90 2.63
C LYS A 106 -10.89 -10.29 4.00
N ASN A 107 -9.87 -9.87 4.75
CA ASN A 107 -10.07 -9.29 6.08
C ASN A 107 -10.79 -7.94 6.04
N PHE A 108 -10.66 -7.18 4.95
CA PHE A 108 -11.39 -5.92 4.78
C PHE A 108 -12.89 -6.11 4.57
N PHE A 109 -13.35 -7.19 3.93
CA PHE A 109 -14.79 -7.46 3.76
C PHE A 109 -15.43 -8.18 4.94
N GLU A 110 -14.63 -8.79 5.80
CA GLU A 110 -15.10 -9.50 6.99
C GLU A 110 -15.13 -8.59 8.24
N SER A 111 -14.63 -7.35 8.15
CA SER A 111 -14.60 -6.33 9.21
C SER A 111 -15.76 -5.34 9.12
#